data_AF-A0A1Y3C900-F1
#
_entry.id   AF-A0A1Y3C900-F1
#
_cell.length_a   1.000
_cell.length_b   1.000
_cell.length_c   1.000
_cell.angle_alpha   90.00
_cell.angle_beta   90.00
_cell.angle_gamma   90.00
#
_symmetry.space_group_name_H-M   'P 1'
#
loop_
_entity.id
_entity.type
_entity.pdbx_description
1 polymer ?
#
loop_
_entity_poly.entity_id
_entity_poly.type
_entity_poly.pdbx_seq_one_letter_code
_entity_poly.pdbx_strand_id
1 'polypeptide(L)'
;MLKVDTQKHVSLQFGAAEQALNLTQFKDRFLKPAIQSLATDLDADLLKRAIVTVNNGTLIGANEASPLAPFGRAREMLARSLTPTAGRIALLSSEFTNGIVDTSGTLFNPNAEIAKQYKEGYVGRARGFDFVESEHIYRQENGKTSGITVNGAGQTGGTLTVGGLSNGDEIKAGQVFTLTGVEMLHPLTRKSYGKLMQFVVLEDVTAGGATATLKIYPEITPDLVGANKQANANVSASALNGVALAFTGADLLGKTIIEVVKELKEAREDLKK
;
A
#
# COMPACT_ATOMS: atom_id res chain seq x y z
N MET A 1 -6.98 14.24 -15.36
CA MET A 1 -6.68 14.02 -16.79
C MET A 1 -5.72 12.84 -16.88
N LEU A 2 -6.05 11.84 -17.71
CA LEU A 2 -5.10 10.80 -18.06
C LEU A 2 -4.00 11.45 -18.90
N LYS A 3 -2.74 11.29 -18.48
CA LYS A 3 -1.57 11.84 -19.18
C LYS A 3 -0.69 10.68 -19.65
N VAL A 4 -0.11 10.82 -20.83
CA VAL A 4 0.98 9.95 -21.27
C VAL A 4 2.25 10.48 -20.61
N ASP A 5 2.79 9.72 -19.67
CA ASP A 5 3.78 10.22 -18.70
C ASP A 5 5.19 9.64 -18.92
N THR A 6 5.31 8.33 -19.17
CA THR A 6 6.62 7.65 -19.24
C THR A 6 6.74 6.73 -20.44
N GLN A 7 7.89 6.76 -21.12
CA GLN A 7 8.28 5.80 -22.17
C GLN A 7 9.37 4.88 -21.63
N LYS A 8 9.21 3.57 -21.85
CA LYS A 8 10.19 2.54 -21.47
C LYS A 8 10.76 1.92 -22.75
N HIS A 9 12.07 1.73 -22.79
CA HIS A 9 12.78 1.19 -23.95
C HIS A 9 13.88 0.24 -23.47
N VAL A 10 14.08 -0.84 -24.21
CA VAL A 10 15.21 -1.76 -24.06
C VAL A 10 16.04 -1.69 -25.35
N SER A 11 17.31 -1.27 -25.25
CA SER A 11 18.22 -1.22 -26.39
C SER A 11 18.73 -2.61 -26.73
N LEU A 12 18.77 -2.92 -28.01
CA LEU A 12 19.46 -4.08 -28.55
C LEU A 12 20.48 -3.59 -29.57
N GLN A 13 21.73 -3.97 -29.39
CA GLN A 13 22.80 -3.73 -30.37
C GLN A 13 23.31 -5.10 -30.85
N PHE A 14 23.38 -5.29 -32.17
CA PHE A 14 23.85 -6.54 -32.76
C PHE A 14 24.71 -6.27 -34.00
N GLY A 15 25.67 -7.16 -34.26
CA GLY A 15 26.52 -7.14 -35.45
C GLY A 15 25.89 -7.87 -36.64
N ALA A 16 26.35 -7.56 -37.86
CA ALA A 16 25.85 -8.19 -39.10
C ALA A 16 26.02 -9.72 -39.13
N ALA A 17 27.04 -10.26 -38.46
CA ALA A 17 27.26 -11.70 -38.35
C ALA A 17 26.26 -12.40 -37.42
N GLU A 18 25.77 -11.70 -36.39
CA GLU A 18 24.79 -12.22 -35.43
C GLU A 18 23.37 -12.21 -36.01
N GLN A 19 23.07 -11.25 -36.88
CA GLN A 19 21.81 -11.19 -37.63
C GLN A 19 21.67 -12.33 -38.66
N ALA A 20 22.79 -12.84 -39.18
CA ALA A 20 22.82 -13.93 -40.15
C ALA A 20 22.70 -15.33 -39.52
N LEU A 21 22.93 -15.46 -38.21
CA LEU A 21 22.86 -16.72 -37.49
C LEU A 21 21.37 -17.08 -37.23
N ASN A 22 20.73 -17.77 -38.18
CA ASN A 22 19.37 -18.33 -38.12
C ASN A 22 18.31 -17.43 -37.41
N LEU A 23 17.60 -16.63 -38.20
CA LEU A 23 16.52 -15.70 -37.77
C LEU A 23 15.55 -16.26 -36.70
N THR A 24 15.26 -17.56 -36.70
CA THR A 24 14.39 -18.21 -35.70
C THR A 24 15.03 -18.33 -34.32
N GLN A 25 16.31 -18.71 -34.22
CA GLN A 25 17.02 -18.77 -32.93
C GLN A 25 17.26 -17.38 -32.35
N PHE A 26 17.45 -16.37 -33.21
CA PHE A 26 17.62 -14.98 -32.79
C PHE A 26 16.36 -14.43 -32.09
N LYS A 27 15.18 -14.62 -32.70
CA LYS A 27 13.90 -14.18 -32.14
C LYS A 27 13.64 -14.78 -30.77
N ASP A 28 13.85 -16.08 -30.62
CA ASP A 28 13.51 -16.78 -29.39
C ASP A 28 14.50 -16.52 -28.25
N ARG A 29 15.77 -16.24 -28.57
CA ARG A 29 16.82 -16.08 -27.57
C ARG A 29 17.10 -14.63 -27.16
N PHE A 30 16.86 -13.67 -28.05
CA PHE A 30 17.20 -12.26 -27.79
C PHE A 30 15.97 -11.34 -27.75
N LEU A 31 15.04 -11.48 -28.71
CA LEU A 31 13.84 -10.64 -28.73
C LEU A 31 12.83 -11.01 -27.65
N LYS A 32 12.54 -12.31 -27.47
CA LYS A 32 11.59 -12.75 -26.43
C LYS A 32 12.01 -12.33 -25.02
N PRO A 33 13.27 -12.52 -24.57
CA PRO A 33 13.68 -12.08 -23.23
C PRO A 33 13.65 -10.56 -23.08
N ALA A 34 14.00 -9.78 -24.12
CA ALA A 34 13.95 -8.33 -24.07
C ALA A 34 12.50 -7.79 -23.96
N ILE A 35 11.54 -8.45 -24.62
CA ILE A 35 10.11 -8.14 -24.46
C ILE A 35 9.63 -8.52 -23.05
N GLN A 36 10.09 -9.66 -22.53
CA GLN A 36 9.74 -10.09 -21.17
C GLN A 36 10.28 -9.14 -20.11
N SER A 37 11.53 -8.69 -20.20
CA SER A 37 12.09 -7.71 -19.25
C SER A 37 11.34 -6.39 -19.29
N LEU A 38 10.97 -5.91 -20.49
CA LEU A 38 10.16 -4.70 -20.64
C LEU A 38 8.76 -4.86 -20.02
N ALA A 39 8.13 -6.02 -20.19
CA ALA A 39 6.83 -6.31 -19.60
C ALA A 39 6.91 -6.37 -18.06
N THR A 40 7.96 -6.96 -17.50
CA THR A 40 8.23 -7.00 -16.05
C THR A 40 8.40 -5.59 -15.48
N ASP A 41 9.21 -4.74 -16.13
CA ASP A 41 9.43 -3.37 -15.67
C ASP A 41 8.14 -2.54 -15.70
N LEU A 42 7.29 -2.76 -16.70
CA LEU A 42 5.99 -2.12 -16.81
C LEU A 42 5.05 -2.56 -15.68
N ASP A 43 4.96 -3.87 -15.42
CA ASP A 43 4.11 -4.42 -14.37
C ASP A 43 4.52 -3.88 -12.98
N ALA A 44 5.82 -3.89 -12.69
CA ALA A 44 6.35 -3.36 -11.44
C ALA A 44 6.07 -1.86 -11.25
N ASP A 45 6.20 -1.04 -12.31
CA ASP A 45 5.89 0.39 -12.26
C ASP A 45 4.39 0.66 -12.05
N LEU A 46 3.53 -0.06 -12.77
CA LEU A 46 2.07 0.07 -12.64
C LEU A 46 1.61 -0.31 -11.24
N LEU A 47 2.15 -1.41 -10.69
CA LEU A 47 1.80 -1.86 -9.37
C LEU A 47 2.29 -0.90 -8.28
N LYS A 48 3.52 -0.37 -8.42
CA LYS A 48 4.04 0.65 -7.51
C LYS A 48 3.15 1.90 -7.49
N ARG A 49 2.73 2.40 -8.66
CA ARG A 49 1.82 3.55 -8.76
C ARG A 49 0.46 3.25 -8.13
N ALA A 50 -0.07 2.05 -8.30
CA ALA A 50 -1.33 1.63 -7.70
C ALA A 50 -1.25 1.61 -6.16
N ILE A 51 -0.15 1.10 -5.60
CA ILE A 51 0.04 1.02 -4.14
C ILE A 51 0.18 2.42 -3.52
N VAL A 52 1.00 3.29 -4.13
CA VAL A 52 1.33 4.62 -3.58
C VAL A 52 0.15 5.61 -3.64
N THR A 53 -0.81 5.40 -4.54
CA THR A 53 -1.92 6.35 -4.75
C THR A 53 -3.19 5.99 -3.98
N VAL A 54 -3.29 4.79 -3.43
CA VAL A 54 -4.49 4.31 -2.74
C VAL A 54 -4.40 4.61 -1.25
N ASN A 55 -5.48 5.16 -0.71
CA ASN A 55 -5.56 5.58 0.70
C ASN A 55 -5.94 4.43 1.65
N ASN A 56 -6.56 3.37 1.15
CA ASN A 56 -7.12 2.30 1.97
C ASN A 56 -6.03 1.28 2.32
N GLY A 57 -5.33 1.51 3.43
CA GLY A 57 -4.27 0.65 3.95
C GLY A 57 -4.72 -0.12 5.19
N THR A 58 -4.38 -1.41 5.26
CA THR A 58 -4.49 -2.20 6.49
C THR A 58 -3.21 -2.98 6.72
N LEU A 59 -2.81 -3.12 7.98
CA LEU A 59 -1.65 -3.91 8.37
C LEU A 59 -2.08 -5.24 8.95
N ILE A 60 -1.22 -6.23 8.75
CA ILE A 60 -1.29 -7.49 9.47
C ILE A 60 -0.69 -7.24 10.86
N GLY A 61 -1.48 -7.41 11.91
CA GLY A 61 -0.97 -7.35 13.27
C GLY A 61 -0.09 -8.55 13.60
N ALA A 62 0.79 -8.41 14.60
CA ALA A 62 1.66 -9.50 15.05
C ALA A 62 0.88 -10.71 15.64
N ASN A 63 -0.38 -10.50 16.05
CA ASN A 63 -1.23 -11.50 16.73
C ASN A 63 -2.61 -11.63 16.05
N GLU A 64 -2.66 -11.72 14.72
CA GLU A 64 -3.93 -11.93 14.01
C GLU A 64 -4.46 -13.36 14.23
N ALA A 65 -5.75 -13.49 14.53
CA ALA A 65 -6.39 -14.80 14.76
C ALA A 65 -6.45 -15.69 13.50
N SER A 66 -6.26 -15.11 12.32
CA SER A 66 -6.23 -15.82 11.04
C SER A 66 -5.46 -14.99 10.00
N PRO A 67 -4.66 -15.60 9.11
CA PRO A 67 -4.00 -14.89 8.02
C PRO A 67 -4.99 -14.24 7.05
N LEU A 68 -6.27 -14.64 7.05
CA LEU A 68 -7.32 -14.05 6.21
C LEU A 68 -8.02 -12.83 6.86
N ALA A 69 -7.75 -12.51 8.13
CA ALA A 69 -8.36 -11.38 8.83
C ALA A 69 -8.09 -10.00 8.18
N PRO A 70 -6.88 -9.71 7.67
CA PRO A 70 -6.60 -8.47 6.94
C PRO A 70 -7.50 -8.27 5.71
N PHE A 71 -7.77 -9.32 4.93
CA PHE A 71 -8.69 -9.23 3.78
C PHE A 71 -10.14 -9.00 4.20
N GLY A 72 -10.54 -9.48 5.39
CA GLY A 72 -11.83 -9.16 5.97
C GLY A 72 -11.98 -7.66 6.24
N ARG A 73 -10.95 -7.04 6.82
CA ARG A 73 -10.90 -5.58 7.06
C ARG A 73 -10.84 -4.80 5.75
N ALA A 74 -10.04 -5.24 4.78
CA ALA A 74 -10.01 -4.64 3.45
C ALA A 74 -11.38 -4.69 2.76
N ARG A 75 -12.09 -5.84 2.84
CA ARG A 75 -13.46 -5.96 2.34
C ARG A 75 -14.41 -4.99 3.02
N GLU A 76 -14.31 -4.84 4.34
CA GLU A 76 -15.14 -3.92 5.13
C GLU A 76 -14.93 -2.47 4.66
N MET A 77 -13.68 -2.06 4.43
CA MET A 77 -13.36 -0.73 3.90
C MET A 77 -13.93 -0.53 2.49
N LEU A 78 -13.75 -1.49 1.58
CA LEU A 78 -14.32 -1.43 0.23
C LEU A 78 -15.86 -1.40 0.24
N ALA A 79 -16.49 -2.13 1.17
CA ALA A 79 -17.95 -2.12 1.32
C ALA A 79 -18.46 -0.75 1.82
N ARG A 80 -17.75 -0.11 2.75
CA ARG A 80 -18.09 1.24 3.24
C ARG A 80 -17.98 2.31 2.15
N SER A 81 -17.08 2.11 1.20
CA SER A 81 -16.91 2.95 0.01
C SER A 81 -17.85 2.59 -1.15
N LEU A 82 -18.83 1.70 -0.93
CA LEU A 82 -19.82 1.25 -1.92
C LEU A 82 -19.21 0.61 -3.20
N THR A 83 -18.00 0.05 -3.09
CA THR A 83 -17.37 -0.64 -4.22
C THR A 83 -18.16 -1.89 -4.59
N PRO A 84 -18.40 -2.18 -5.89
CA PRO A 84 -19.06 -3.41 -6.33
C PRO A 84 -18.44 -4.67 -5.72
N THR A 85 -19.27 -5.68 -5.45
CA THR A 85 -18.80 -6.95 -4.85
C THR A 85 -18.27 -7.93 -5.89
N ALA A 86 -18.64 -7.76 -7.16
CA ALA A 86 -18.16 -8.58 -8.26
C ALA A 86 -16.77 -8.12 -8.75
N GLY A 87 -15.92 -9.08 -9.12
CA GLY A 87 -14.63 -8.82 -9.78
C GLY A 87 -13.51 -8.27 -8.89
N ARG A 88 -13.53 -8.54 -7.58
CA ARG A 88 -12.45 -8.13 -6.67
C ARG A 88 -11.30 -9.12 -6.74
N ILE A 89 -10.11 -8.64 -7.09
CA ILE A 89 -8.88 -9.45 -7.18
C ILE A 89 -7.92 -8.99 -6.08
N ALA A 90 -7.26 -9.93 -5.43
CA ALA A 90 -6.21 -9.66 -4.46
C ALA A 90 -4.88 -10.26 -4.97
N LEU A 91 -3.86 -9.42 -5.07
CA LEU A 91 -2.51 -9.84 -5.44
C LEU A 91 -1.73 -10.20 -4.16
N LEU A 92 -1.15 -11.40 -4.12
CA LEU A 92 -0.39 -11.93 -2.99
C LEU A 92 1.08 -12.19 -3.38
N SER A 93 1.96 -12.09 -2.40
CA SER A 93 3.32 -12.63 -2.52
C SER A 93 3.32 -14.13 -2.21
N SER A 94 4.24 -14.88 -2.81
CA SER A 94 4.38 -16.32 -2.54
C SER A 94 4.54 -16.67 -1.07
N GLU A 95 5.31 -15.88 -0.30
CA GLU A 95 5.48 -16.06 1.14
C GLU A 95 4.13 -16.01 1.88
N PHE A 96 3.28 -15.05 1.50
CA PHE A 96 2.01 -14.84 2.16
C PHE A 96 0.97 -15.91 1.75
N THR A 97 0.98 -16.35 0.49
CA THR A 97 0.17 -17.49 0.04
C THR A 97 0.52 -18.75 0.83
N ASN A 98 1.81 -19.04 1.02
CA ASN A 98 2.22 -20.23 1.76
C ASN A 98 1.63 -20.27 3.18
N GLY A 99 1.65 -19.13 3.88
CA GLY A 99 1.03 -19.02 5.21
C GLY A 99 -0.50 -19.22 5.21
N ILE A 100 -1.20 -18.84 4.13
CA ILE A 100 -2.63 -19.12 3.98
C ILE A 100 -2.87 -20.62 3.75
N VAL A 101 -2.07 -21.27 2.89
CA VAL A 101 -2.21 -22.69 2.58
C VAL A 101 -1.97 -23.54 3.83
N ASP A 102 -0.93 -23.25 4.60
CA ASP A 102 -0.62 -23.94 5.86
C ASP A 102 -1.77 -23.85 6.87
N THR A 103 -2.35 -22.66 7.03
CA THR A 103 -3.49 -22.47 7.93
C THR A 103 -4.74 -23.21 7.42
N SER A 104 -4.93 -23.28 6.10
CA SER A 104 -6.08 -23.96 5.48
C SER A 104 -5.99 -25.48 5.61
N GLY A 105 -4.78 -26.04 5.73
CA GLY A 105 -4.56 -27.47 6.00
C GLY A 105 -5.09 -27.96 7.35
N THR A 106 -5.36 -27.06 8.30
CA THR A 106 -5.99 -27.40 9.59
C THR A 106 -7.49 -27.70 9.48
N LEU A 107 -8.12 -27.30 8.38
CA LEU A 107 -9.55 -27.53 8.13
C LEU A 107 -9.74 -28.90 7.48
N PHE A 108 -9.90 -29.94 8.30
CA PHE A 108 -10.01 -31.36 7.90
C PHE A 108 -11.30 -31.75 7.15
N ASN A 109 -11.78 -30.95 6.20
CA ASN A 109 -12.92 -31.32 5.34
C ASN A 109 -12.56 -31.13 3.85
N PRO A 110 -12.19 -32.20 3.12
CA PRO A 110 -11.74 -32.12 1.74
C PRO A 110 -12.93 -31.89 0.80
N ASN A 111 -13.36 -30.64 0.68
CA ASN A 111 -14.13 -30.21 -0.48
C ASN A 111 -13.19 -30.06 -1.69
N ALA A 112 -13.67 -30.22 -2.92
CA ALA A 112 -12.84 -30.25 -4.13
C ALA A 112 -11.88 -29.04 -4.28
N GLU A 113 -12.28 -27.88 -3.77
CA GLU A 113 -11.47 -26.66 -3.73
C GLU A 113 -10.33 -26.70 -2.71
N ILE A 114 -10.55 -27.32 -1.54
CA ILE A 114 -9.53 -27.50 -0.49
C ILE A 114 -8.49 -28.54 -0.96
N ALA A 115 -8.93 -29.57 -1.68
CA ALA A 115 -8.04 -30.55 -2.28
C ALA A 115 -7.10 -29.93 -3.34
N LYS A 116 -7.56 -28.94 -4.11
CA LYS A 116 -6.71 -28.18 -5.04
C LYS A 116 -5.75 -27.25 -4.31
N GLN A 117 -6.23 -26.54 -3.29
CA GLN A 117 -5.37 -25.70 -2.43
C GLN A 117 -4.21 -26.51 -1.83
N TYR A 118 -4.48 -27.71 -1.34
CA TYR A 118 -3.44 -28.58 -0.76
C TYR A 118 -2.48 -29.19 -1.81
N LYS A 119 -2.96 -29.50 -3.02
CA LYS A 119 -2.16 -30.16 -4.06
C LYS A 119 -1.33 -29.20 -4.90
N GLU A 120 -1.89 -28.04 -5.22
CA GLU A 120 -1.30 -27.07 -6.15
C GLU A 120 -0.74 -25.83 -5.44
N GLY A 121 -0.96 -25.69 -4.13
CA GLY A 121 -0.55 -24.50 -3.37
C GLY A 121 -1.34 -23.23 -3.73
N TYR A 122 -2.37 -23.36 -4.57
CA TYR A 122 -3.15 -22.25 -5.09
C TYR A 122 -4.25 -21.83 -4.11
N VAL A 123 -4.29 -20.56 -3.72
CA VAL A 123 -5.41 -19.99 -2.96
C VAL A 123 -6.50 -19.57 -3.94
N GLY A 124 -7.64 -20.25 -3.89
CA GLY A 124 -8.80 -19.96 -4.73
C GLY A 124 -9.53 -18.67 -4.36
N ARG A 125 -10.86 -18.69 -4.30
CA ARG A 125 -11.64 -17.52 -3.87
C ARG A 125 -11.90 -17.55 -2.37
N ALA A 126 -11.47 -16.52 -1.63
CA ALA A 126 -11.84 -16.37 -0.22
C ALA A 126 -12.16 -14.92 0.15
N ARG A 127 -13.01 -14.74 1.17
CA ARG A 127 -13.45 -13.42 1.68
C ARG A 127 -13.97 -12.45 0.60
N GLY A 128 -14.43 -12.96 -0.55
CA GLY A 128 -14.96 -12.16 -1.66
C GLY A 128 -13.94 -11.70 -2.68
N PHE A 129 -12.66 -12.08 -2.53
CA PHE A 129 -11.57 -11.81 -3.48
C PHE A 129 -11.14 -13.08 -4.20
N ASP A 130 -10.78 -12.93 -5.47
CA ASP A 130 -10.03 -13.94 -6.24
C ASP A 130 -8.54 -13.68 -6.02
N PHE A 131 -7.82 -14.66 -5.45
CA PHE A 131 -6.40 -14.51 -5.14
C PHE A 131 -5.53 -14.90 -6.33
N VAL A 132 -4.53 -14.08 -6.61
CA VAL A 132 -3.53 -14.27 -7.67
C VAL A 132 -2.16 -13.93 -7.10
N GLU A 133 -1.16 -14.69 -7.48
CA GLU A 133 0.21 -14.47 -7.02
C GLU A 133 0.99 -13.58 -8.00
N SER A 134 1.78 -12.66 -7.46
CA SER A 134 2.75 -11.89 -8.23
C SER A 134 3.96 -11.55 -7.35
N GLU A 135 5.16 -11.75 -7.89
CA GLU A 135 6.42 -11.40 -7.23
C GLU A 135 6.84 -9.95 -7.52
N HIS A 136 6.11 -9.23 -8.37
CA HIS A 136 6.36 -7.81 -8.66
C HIS A 136 5.78 -6.87 -7.59
N ILE A 137 5.32 -7.41 -6.46
CA ILE A 137 4.71 -6.62 -5.37
C ILE A 137 5.74 -5.67 -4.76
N TYR A 138 5.46 -4.37 -4.93
CA TYR A 138 6.28 -3.31 -4.36
C TYR A 138 6.11 -3.26 -2.84
N ARG A 139 7.24 -3.33 -2.12
CA ARG A 139 7.28 -3.07 -0.69
C ARG A 139 7.44 -1.57 -0.45
N GLN A 140 6.46 -0.96 0.19
CA GLN A 140 6.52 0.45 0.55
C GLN A 140 7.54 0.71 1.67
N GLU A 141 8.31 1.78 1.51
CA GLU A 141 9.19 2.31 2.53
C GLU A 141 8.53 3.51 3.22
N ASN A 142 8.52 3.50 4.53
CA ASN A 142 8.03 4.60 5.35
C ASN A 142 9.16 5.56 5.72
N GLY A 143 8.92 6.85 5.56
CA GLY A 143 9.73 7.91 6.18
C GLY A 143 9.39 8.07 7.66
N LYS A 144 9.39 9.31 8.16
CA LYS A 144 8.98 9.66 9.53
C LYS A 144 7.46 9.47 9.73
N THR A 145 7.09 8.89 10.86
CA THR A 145 5.72 8.45 11.22
C THR A 145 5.31 8.95 12.61
N SER A 146 6.24 9.46 13.40
CA SER A 146 6.02 9.87 14.78
C SER A 146 6.25 11.38 14.98
N GLY A 147 5.53 11.97 15.93
CA GLY A 147 5.68 13.38 16.32
C GLY A 147 5.16 14.41 15.32
N ILE A 148 4.52 13.98 14.22
CA ILE A 148 3.97 14.88 13.20
C ILE A 148 2.56 15.33 13.62
N THR A 149 2.32 16.64 13.60
CA THR A 149 1.03 17.24 13.99
C THR A 149 0.50 18.15 12.90
N VAL A 150 -0.83 18.29 12.80
CA VAL A 150 -1.45 19.29 11.92
C VAL A 150 -1.05 20.69 12.38
N ASN A 151 -0.56 21.52 11.45
CA ASN A 151 -0.15 22.90 11.72
C ASN A 151 -1.17 23.87 11.08
N GLY A 152 -2.15 24.28 11.86
CA GLY A 152 -3.29 25.12 11.44
C GLY A 152 -4.62 24.37 11.51
N ALA A 153 -5.64 25.00 12.11
CA ALA A 153 -6.98 24.42 12.23
C ALA A 153 -7.81 24.65 10.95
N GLY A 154 -8.78 23.77 10.70
CA GLY A 154 -9.78 23.99 9.66
C GLY A 154 -9.27 23.81 8.23
N GLN A 155 -8.16 23.09 8.04
CA GLN A 155 -7.61 22.82 6.71
C GLN A 155 -8.59 21.97 5.88
N THR A 156 -8.70 22.31 4.61
CA THR A 156 -9.58 21.67 3.62
C THR A 156 -8.86 21.53 2.28
N GLY A 157 -9.27 20.57 1.47
CA GLY A 157 -8.68 20.33 0.14
C GLY A 157 -7.58 19.27 0.13
N GLY A 158 -6.83 19.21 -0.96
CA GLY A 158 -5.79 18.20 -1.23
C GLY A 158 -4.40 18.52 -0.65
N THR A 159 -4.27 19.58 0.15
CA THR A 159 -3.00 19.95 0.79
C THR A 159 -3.18 20.08 2.29
N LEU A 160 -2.25 19.48 3.05
CA LEU A 160 -2.23 19.53 4.50
C LEU A 160 -0.88 20.05 4.98
N THR A 161 -0.89 21.18 5.68
CA THR A 161 0.28 21.71 6.37
C THR A 161 0.45 21.00 7.71
N VAL A 162 1.63 20.41 7.90
CA VAL A 162 2.03 19.68 9.10
C VAL A 162 3.23 20.36 9.77
N GLY A 163 3.37 20.12 11.06
CA GLY A 163 4.48 20.54 11.91
C GLY A 163 5.03 19.35 12.71
N GLY A 164 5.97 19.61 13.61
CA GLY A 164 6.66 18.56 14.37
C GLY A 164 7.79 17.87 13.57
N LEU A 165 8.22 18.54 12.49
CA LEU A 165 9.33 18.11 11.64
C LEU A 165 10.62 18.82 12.03
N SER A 166 11.74 18.28 11.59
CA SER A 166 13.08 18.84 11.68
C SER A 166 13.71 18.85 10.29
N ASN A 167 14.74 19.66 10.10
CA ASN A 167 15.44 19.73 8.82
C ASN A 167 16.00 18.34 8.44
N GLY A 168 15.64 17.85 7.25
CA GLY A 168 16.04 16.53 6.77
C GLY A 168 15.08 15.39 7.13
N ASP A 169 13.99 15.66 7.85
CA ASP A 169 12.93 14.66 8.00
C ASP A 169 12.25 14.41 6.65
N GLU A 170 12.12 13.15 6.27
CA GLU A 170 11.48 12.74 5.03
C GLU A 170 10.15 12.05 5.31
N ILE A 171 9.11 12.47 4.59
CA ILE A 171 7.83 11.78 4.48
C ILE A 171 7.77 11.24 3.04
N LYS A 172 7.55 9.94 2.90
CA LYS A 172 7.53 9.24 1.61
C LYS A 172 6.11 9.14 1.06
N ALA A 173 6.00 9.14 -0.26
CA ALA A 173 4.76 8.87 -0.96
C ALA A 173 4.24 7.45 -0.62
N GLY A 174 2.93 7.31 -0.52
CA GLY A 174 2.27 6.05 -0.15
C GLY A 174 2.04 5.89 1.35
N GLN A 175 2.65 6.73 2.20
CA GLN A 175 2.39 6.67 3.64
C GLN A 175 0.94 7.00 3.96
N VAL A 176 0.22 6.02 4.54
CA VAL A 176 -1.18 6.17 4.95
C VAL A 176 -1.24 6.63 6.39
N PHE A 177 -2.03 7.67 6.69
CA PHE A 177 -2.24 8.18 8.03
C PHE A 177 -3.72 8.46 8.32
N THR A 178 -4.02 8.57 9.61
CA THR A 178 -5.34 8.95 10.12
C THR A 178 -5.21 10.17 11.03
N LEU A 179 -6.31 10.94 11.13
CA LEU A 179 -6.39 12.14 11.94
C LEU A 179 -7.51 11.98 12.97
N THR A 180 -7.21 12.21 14.24
CA THR A 180 -8.22 12.14 15.31
C THR A 180 -9.30 13.19 15.10
N GLY A 181 -10.56 12.78 15.17
CA GLY A 181 -11.73 13.64 14.97
C GLY A 181 -12.16 13.83 13.51
N VAL A 182 -11.40 13.30 12.54
CA VAL A 182 -11.77 13.31 11.12
C VAL A 182 -12.33 11.93 10.76
N GLU A 183 -13.65 11.78 10.87
CA GLU A 183 -14.34 10.51 10.64
C GLU A 183 -14.84 10.38 9.20
N MET A 184 -14.84 9.16 8.67
CA MET A 184 -15.40 8.85 7.36
C MET A 184 -16.92 8.93 7.37
N LEU A 185 -17.48 9.63 6.38
CA LEU A 185 -18.90 9.68 6.12
C LEU A 185 -19.33 8.62 5.10
N HIS A 186 -20.55 8.14 5.24
CA HIS A 186 -21.19 7.33 4.21
C HIS A 186 -21.45 8.18 2.95
N PRO A 187 -20.97 7.77 1.75
CA PRO A 187 -21.05 8.59 0.54
C PRO A 187 -22.47 9.05 0.17
N LEU A 188 -23.47 8.18 0.33
CA LEU A 188 -24.89 8.50 0.05
C LEU A 188 -25.66 9.12 1.23
N THR A 189 -25.61 8.50 2.43
CA THR A 189 -26.44 8.92 3.57
C THR A 189 -25.84 10.05 4.39
N ARG A 190 -24.55 10.37 4.18
CA ARG A 190 -23.77 11.39 4.90
C ARG A 190 -23.77 11.23 6.42
N LYS A 191 -24.02 10.02 6.92
CA LYS A 191 -23.88 9.69 8.34
C LYS A 191 -22.45 9.20 8.59
N SER A 192 -21.89 9.54 9.75
CA SER A 192 -20.59 9.03 10.16
C SER A 192 -20.67 7.52 10.42
N TYR A 193 -19.62 6.80 10.01
CA TYR A 193 -19.41 5.40 10.39
C TYR A 193 -18.78 5.23 11.78
N GLY A 194 -18.41 6.33 12.46
CA GLY A 194 -17.65 6.29 13.73
C GLY A 194 -16.24 5.72 13.57
N LYS A 195 -15.66 5.88 12.37
CA LYS A 195 -14.32 5.39 12.01
C LYS A 195 -13.52 6.53 11.40
N LEU A 196 -12.24 6.64 11.75
CA LEU A 196 -11.36 7.66 11.21
C LEU A 196 -11.14 7.45 9.70
N MET A 197 -11.07 8.55 8.96
CA MET A 197 -10.73 8.56 7.54
C MET A 197 -9.23 8.29 7.36
N GLN A 198 -8.88 7.45 6.37
CA GLN A 198 -7.48 7.22 5.97
C GLN A 198 -7.10 8.12 4.78
N PHE A 199 -5.93 8.72 4.88
CA PHE A 199 -5.32 9.58 3.86
C PHE A 199 -3.97 9.03 3.46
N VAL A 200 -3.59 9.19 2.18
CA VAL A 200 -2.27 8.85 1.66
C VAL A 200 -1.52 10.09 1.21
N VAL A 201 -0.21 10.12 1.44
CA VAL A 201 0.70 11.14 0.92
C VAL A 201 1.05 10.82 -0.54
N LEU A 202 0.85 11.76 -1.45
CA LEU A 202 1.00 11.53 -2.90
C LEU A 202 2.44 11.73 -3.42
N GLU A 203 3.26 12.52 -2.74
CA GLU A 203 4.60 12.88 -3.18
C GLU A 203 5.57 12.86 -2.00
N ASP A 204 6.84 12.53 -2.27
CA ASP A 204 7.89 12.61 -1.27
C ASP A 204 8.09 14.07 -0.83
N VAL A 205 8.15 14.29 0.48
CA VAL A 205 8.36 15.60 1.08
C VAL A 205 9.52 15.54 2.05
N THR A 206 10.60 16.23 1.72
CA THR A 206 11.71 16.49 2.65
C THR A 206 11.47 17.82 3.33
N ALA A 207 11.41 17.81 4.66
CA ALA A 207 11.19 19.01 5.45
C ALA A 207 12.46 19.88 5.48
N GLY A 208 12.33 21.14 5.04
CA GLY A 208 13.39 22.15 5.15
C GLY A 208 13.44 22.84 6.53
N GLY A 209 12.57 22.45 7.46
CA GLY A 209 12.41 23.09 8.77
C GLY A 209 11.30 22.45 9.60
N ALA A 210 10.69 23.23 10.51
CA ALA A 210 9.70 22.72 11.47
C ALA A 210 8.34 22.34 10.86
N THR A 211 8.09 22.74 9.63
CA THR A 211 6.80 22.60 8.93
C THR A 211 6.99 22.15 7.49
N ALA A 212 6.03 21.38 6.98
CA ALA A 212 5.98 20.99 5.57
C ALA A 212 4.54 20.92 5.06
N THR A 213 4.35 21.00 3.75
CA THR A 213 3.03 20.86 3.10
C THR A 213 2.98 19.52 2.39
N LEU A 214 2.03 18.68 2.78
CA LEU A 214 1.77 17.37 2.19
C LEU A 214 0.66 17.47 1.16
N LYS A 215 0.85 16.85 -0.01
CA LYS A 215 -0.25 16.57 -0.94
C LYS A 215 -0.91 15.27 -0.53
N ILE A 216 -2.21 15.30 -0.32
CA ILE A 216 -2.96 14.19 0.28
C ILE A 216 -4.09 13.72 -0.63
N TYR A 217 -4.40 12.43 -0.55
CA TYR A 217 -5.58 11.82 -1.17
C TYR A 217 -6.31 10.94 -0.15
N PRO A 218 -7.65 10.97 -0.10
CA PRO A 218 -8.56 11.92 -0.76
C PRO A 218 -8.47 13.34 -0.17
N GLU A 219 -8.98 14.34 -0.89
CA GLU A 219 -9.04 15.72 -0.40
C GLU A 219 -9.94 15.84 0.83
N ILE A 220 -9.56 16.63 1.83
CA ILE A 220 -10.37 16.84 3.03
C ILE A 220 -11.57 17.73 2.68
N THR A 221 -12.77 17.14 2.62
CA THR A 221 -14.03 17.86 2.38
C THR A 221 -14.98 17.62 3.55
N PRO A 222 -15.04 18.52 4.54
CA PRO A 222 -15.90 18.37 5.71
C PRO A 222 -17.39 18.52 5.34
N ASP A 223 -18.30 17.92 6.12
CA ASP A 223 -19.75 18.07 5.93
C ASP A 223 -20.19 19.54 5.97
N LEU A 224 -19.52 20.32 6.81
CA LEU A 224 -19.75 21.75 6.98
C LEU A 224 -18.44 22.52 6.78
N VAL A 225 -18.46 23.49 5.87
CA VAL A 225 -17.44 24.55 5.81
C VAL A 225 -18.12 25.83 6.29
N GLY A 226 -17.83 26.24 7.52
CA GLY A 226 -18.63 27.25 8.21
C GLY A 226 -20.07 26.77 8.41
N ALA A 227 -21.04 27.53 7.90
CA ALA A 227 -22.46 27.15 7.93
C ALA A 227 -22.94 26.41 6.67
N ASN A 228 -22.09 26.27 5.64
CA ASN A 228 -22.48 25.73 4.35
C ASN A 228 -22.24 24.23 4.27
N LYS A 229 -23.32 23.48 4.01
CA LYS A 229 -23.24 22.03 3.81
C LYS A 229 -22.63 21.71 2.45
N GLN A 230 -21.53 20.96 2.43
CA GLN A 230 -20.86 20.60 1.20
C GLN A 230 -21.57 19.43 0.50
N ALA A 231 -21.75 19.53 -0.83
CA ALA A 231 -22.41 18.49 -1.61
C ALA A 231 -21.58 17.19 -1.69
N ASN A 232 -20.25 17.31 -1.67
CA ASN A 232 -19.29 16.22 -1.86
C ASN A 232 -18.51 15.90 -0.58
N ALA A 233 -19.12 16.09 0.59
CA ALA A 233 -18.49 15.81 1.87
C ALA A 233 -18.06 14.35 2.00
N ASN A 234 -16.81 14.13 2.41
CA ASN A 234 -16.26 12.81 2.68
C ASN A 234 -15.89 12.59 4.15
N VAL A 235 -15.69 13.67 4.90
CA VAL A 235 -15.33 13.61 6.32
C VAL A 235 -16.26 14.42 7.21
N SER A 236 -16.40 14.02 8.47
CA SER A 236 -17.29 14.66 9.44
C SER A 236 -16.88 16.11 9.76
N ALA A 237 -15.57 16.36 9.90
CA ALA A 237 -15.01 17.67 10.25
C ALA A 237 -13.59 17.83 9.69
N SER A 238 -13.14 19.08 9.58
CA SER A 238 -11.74 19.40 9.30
C SER A 238 -10.86 19.12 10.52
N ALA A 239 -9.57 18.89 10.27
CA ALA A 239 -8.61 18.67 11.34
C ALA A 239 -8.43 19.91 12.23
N LEU A 240 -8.34 19.69 13.54
CA LEU A 240 -7.96 20.72 14.50
C LEU A 240 -6.44 20.93 14.50
N ASN A 241 -6.00 22.12 14.90
CA ASN A 241 -4.59 22.40 15.08
C ASN A 241 -3.99 21.50 16.17
N GLY A 242 -2.78 20.99 15.95
CA GLY A 242 -2.06 20.16 16.91
C GLY A 242 -2.51 18.69 16.99
N VAL A 243 -3.44 18.26 16.13
CA VAL A 243 -3.82 16.84 16.04
C VAL A 243 -2.66 16.04 15.48
N ALA A 244 -2.25 14.99 16.20
CA ALA A 244 -1.20 14.08 15.74
C ALA A 244 -1.67 13.24 14.55
N LEU A 245 -0.78 13.05 13.56
CA LEU A 245 -0.99 12.13 12.47
C LEU A 245 -0.59 10.72 12.93
N ALA A 246 -1.54 9.80 12.92
CA ALA A 246 -1.28 8.40 13.22
C ALA A 246 -1.05 7.64 11.90
N PHE A 247 0.22 7.40 11.57
CA PHE A 247 0.63 6.66 10.39
C PHE A 247 0.44 5.14 10.56
N THR A 248 0.12 4.49 9.45
CA THR A 248 -0.06 3.05 9.36
C THR A 248 1.30 2.42 9.04
N GLY A 249 2.02 2.01 10.08
CA GLY A 249 3.33 1.35 9.99
C GLY A 249 4.36 2.03 10.89
N ALA A 250 5.52 1.39 11.05
CA ALA A 250 6.63 1.95 11.80
C ALA A 250 7.59 2.74 10.91
N ASP A 251 8.40 3.61 11.53
CA ASP A 251 9.53 4.31 10.89
C ASP A 251 10.58 3.32 10.36
N LEU A 252 11.08 3.53 9.13
CA LEU A 252 12.33 2.86 8.71
C LEU A 252 13.55 3.45 9.42
N LEU A 253 13.48 4.68 9.92
CA LEU A 253 14.59 5.36 10.59
C LEU A 253 15.01 4.72 11.92
N GLY A 254 14.37 3.64 12.35
CA GLY A 254 14.68 2.93 13.59
C GLY A 254 14.76 1.41 13.50
N LYS A 255 14.71 0.77 12.32
CA LYS A 255 14.94 -0.68 12.18
C LYS A 255 15.61 -1.04 10.85
N THR A 256 16.72 -0.39 10.56
CA THR A 256 17.65 -0.92 9.56
C THR A 256 18.23 -2.22 10.12
N ILE A 257 18.29 -3.27 9.30
CA ILE A 257 18.79 -4.64 9.53
C ILE A 257 19.92 -4.81 10.57
N ILE A 258 20.72 -3.76 10.79
CA ILE A 258 21.73 -3.61 11.83
C ILE A 258 21.21 -3.88 13.24
N GLU A 259 20.00 -3.44 13.62
CA GLU A 259 19.48 -3.67 14.99
C GLU A 259 19.01 -5.11 15.23
N VAL A 260 18.41 -5.77 14.24
CA VAL A 260 18.05 -7.19 14.32
C VAL A 260 19.31 -8.06 14.43
N VAL A 261 20.38 -7.70 13.70
CA VAL A 261 21.68 -8.37 13.82
C VAL A 261 22.35 -8.09 15.17
N LYS A 262 22.10 -6.93 15.78
CA LYS A 262 22.63 -6.56 17.10
C LYS A 262 21.92 -7.30 18.22
N GLU A 263 20.59 -7.37 18.20
CA GLU A 263 19.78 -8.17 19.15
C GLU A 263 20.12 -9.67 19.04
N LEU A 264 20.33 -10.21 17.83
CA LEU A 264 20.76 -11.60 17.64
C LEU A 264 22.20 -11.86 18.11
N LYS A 265 23.09 -10.86 18.04
CA LYS A 265 24.46 -10.98 18.58
C LYS A 265 24.47 -10.92 20.11
N GLU A 266 23.68 -10.04 20.71
CA GLU A 266 23.55 -9.92 22.16
C GLU A 266 22.90 -11.19 22.75
N ALA A 267 21.82 -11.70 22.14
CA ALA A 267 21.21 -12.97 22.54
C ALA A 267 22.15 -14.18 22.37
N ARG A 268 23.09 -14.15 21.41
CA ARG A 268 24.08 -15.22 21.22
C ARG A 268 25.22 -15.16 22.25
N GLU A 269 25.53 -14.00 22.81
CA GLU A 269 26.52 -13.90 23.90
C GLU A 269 25.94 -14.25 25.27
N ASP A 270 24.66 -13.99 25.51
CA ASP A 270 24.00 -14.45 26.74
C ASP A 270 23.83 -15.97 26.79
N LEU A 271 23.77 -16.66 25.63
CA LEU A 271 23.73 -18.13 25.55
C LEU A 271 25.11 -18.80 25.78
N LYS A 272 26.20 -18.02 25.82
CA LYS A 272 27.57 -18.54 26.03
C LYS A 272 28.08 -18.38 27.47
N LYS A 273 27.31 -17.72 28.35
CA LYS A 273 27.57 -17.64 29.80
C LYS A 273 26.77 -18.69 30.54
#